data_AF-A0A6J7GU33-F1
#
_entry.id   AF-A0A6J7GU33-F1
#
_cell.length_a   1.000
_cell.length_b   1.000
_cell.length_c   1.000
_cell.angle_alpha   90.00
_cell.angle_beta   90.00
_cell.angle_gamma   90.00
#
_symmetry.space_group_name_H-M   'P 1'
#
loop_
_entity.id
_entity.type
_entity.pdbx_description
1 polymer ?
#
loop_
_entity_poly.entity_id
_entity_poly.type
_entity_poly.pdbx_seq_one_letter_code
_entity_poly.pdbx_strand_id
1 'polypeptide(L)'
;MRRHHRQTHRYSGCPAQVLTPEENDELLDRFLESLNNKIDAEEMARRDLPHGVLAASADGGIPSVYGPFTNSIEAAAFARQLEQKLGALDNNIHFQVIPIDSPE
;
A
#
# COMPACT_ATOMS: atom_id res chain seq x y z
N MET A 1 54.38 25.59 17.68
CA MET A 1 52.96 25.77 17.34
C MET A 1 52.83 25.98 15.82
N ARG A 2 52.35 24.99 15.06
CA ARG A 2 52.14 25.10 13.61
C ARG A 2 50.63 25.07 13.34
N ARG A 3 50.09 26.15 12.77
CA ARG A 3 48.67 26.33 12.46
C ARG A 3 48.31 25.49 11.22
N HIS A 4 47.39 24.55 11.35
CA HIS A 4 46.81 23.81 10.22
C HIS A 4 45.90 24.74 9.42
N HIS A 5 46.24 24.98 8.16
CA HIS A 5 45.40 25.68 7.21
C HIS A 5 44.31 24.72 6.73
N ARG A 6 43.10 24.87 7.26
CA ARG A 6 41.93 24.07 6.87
C ARG A 6 41.48 24.58 5.49
N GLN A 7 41.88 23.88 4.44
CA GLN A 7 41.36 24.09 3.09
C GLN A 7 39.85 23.79 3.09
N THR A 8 39.03 24.81 2.87
CA THR A 8 37.60 24.65 2.62
C THR A 8 37.40 24.10 1.21
N HIS A 9 36.90 22.87 1.12
CA HIS A 9 36.45 22.26 -0.12
C HIS A 9 35.37 23.15 -0.78
N ARG A 10 35.69 23.69 -1.96
CA ARG A 10 34.70 24.36 -2.80
C ARG A 10 33.75 23.30 -3.35
N TYR A 11 32.48 23.38 -2.96
CA TYR A 11 31.41 22.69 -3.67
C TYR A 11 31.29 23.34 -5.06
N SER A 12 31.79 22.64 -6.08
CA SER A 12 31.45 22.92 -7.48
C SER A 12 29.98 22.53 -7.66
N GLY A 13 29.09 23.53 -7.66
CA GLY A 13 27.69 23.33 -7.97
C GLY A 13 27.56 22.77 -9.39
N CYS A 14 26.92 21.61 -9.52
CA CYS A 14 26.43 21.15 -10.80
C CYS A 14 25.50 22.23 -11.36
N PRO A 15 25.68 22.72 -12.61
CA PRO A 15 24.68 23.59 -13.20
C PRO A 15 23.38 22.80 -13.29
N ALA A 16 22.32 23.30 -12.65
CA ALA A 16 20.98 22.81 -12.89
C ALA A 16 20.71 23.00 -14.40
N GLN A 17 20.57 21.90 -15.14
CA GLN A 17 20.13 21.98 -16.52
C GLN A 17 18.73 22.60 -16.50
N VAL A 18 18.62 23.80 -17.07
CA VAL A 18 17.34 24.49 -17.22
C VAL A 18 16.61 23.75 -18.32
N LEU A 19 15.67 22.89 -17.92
CA LEU A 19 14.77 22.22 -18.84
C LEU A 19 13.91 23.28 -19.53
N THR A 20 13.73 23.13 -20.84
CA THR A 20 12.68 23.85 -21.54
C THR A 20 11.31 23.36 -21.04
N PRO A 21 10.24 24.16 -21.17
CA PRO A 21 8.89 23.73 -20.78
C PRO A 21 8.47 22.41 -21.44
N GLU A 22 8.84 22.22 -22.71
CA GLU A 22 8.54 21.02 -23.50
C GLU A 22 9.27 19.78 -22.97
N GLU A 23 10.56 19.90 -22.60
CA GLU A 23 11.33 18.81 -21.98
C GLU A 23 10.79 18.46 -20.58
N ASN A 24 10.32 19.46 -19.84
CA ASN A 24 9.73 19.25 -18.52
C ASN A 24 8.39 18.51 -18.62
N ASP A 25 7.55 18.84 -19.60
CA ASP A 25 6.26 18.18 -19.83
C ASP A 25 6.47 16.72 -20.26
N GLU A 26 7.43 16.44 -21.15
CA GLU A 26 7.74 15.06 -21.56
C GLU A 26 8.29 14.22 -20.39
N LEU A 27 9.11 14.81 -19.52
CA LEU A 27 9.59 14.14 -18.31
C LEU A 27 8.47 13.88 -17.30
N LEU A 28 7.53 14.82 -17.16
CA LEU A 28 6.37 14.68 -16.30
C LEU A 28 5.48 13.53 -16.79
N ASP A 29 5.19 13.46 -18.09
CA ASP A 29 4.38 12.39 -18.68
C ASP A 29 5.01 11.01 -18.47
N ARG A 30 6.31 10.87 -18.73
CA ARG A 30 7.04 9.61 -18.48
C ARG A 30 7.05 9.21 -17.01
N PHE A 31 7.14 10.19 -16.11
CA PHE A 31 7.09 9.94 -14.67
C PHE A 31 5.71 9.46 -14.24
N LEU A 32 4.64 10.11 -14.71
CA LEU A 32 3.26 9.71 -14.45
C LEU A 32 2.96 8.33 -14.99
N GLU A 33 3.41 8.01 -16.21
CA GLU A 33 3.28 6.68 -16.80
C GLU A 33 4.02 5.62 -15.97
N SER A 34 5.25 5.91 -15.54
CA SER A 34 6.03 5.01 -14.66
C SER A 34 5.36 4.78 -13.31
N LEU A 35 4.72 5.81 -12.73
CA LEU A 35 3.97 5.67 -11.49
C LEU A 35 2.72 4.81 -11.67
N ASN A 36 1.93 5.04 -12.71
CA ASN A 36 0.74 4.22 -12.98
C ASN A 36 1.11 2.75 -13.17
N ASN A 37 2.15 2.46 -13.95
CA ASN A 37 2.63 1.09 -14.13
C ASN A 37 3.05 0.41 -12.81
N LYS A 38 3.63 1.16 -11.86
CA LYS A 38 3.97 0.64 -10.53
C LYS A 38 2.74 0.38 -9.68
N ILE A 39 1.77 1.30 -9.70
CA ILE A 39 0.50 1.14 -8.97
C ILE A 39 -0.24 -0.10 -9.49
N ASP A 40 -0.34 -0.25 -10.81
CA ASP A 40 -0.99 -1.40 -11.44
C ASP A 40 -0.28 -2.71 -11.10
N ALA A 41 1.06 -2.73 -11.14
CA ALA A 41 1.84 -3.90 -10.75
C ALA A 41 1.64 -4.27 -9.27
N GLU A 42 1.57 -3.28 -8.38
CA GLU A 42 1.35 -3.49 -6.95
C GLU A 42 -0.11 -3.93 -6.65
N GLU A 43 -1.10 -3.36 -7.34
CA GLU A 43 -2.49 -3.82 -7.31
C GLU A 43 -2.62 -5.25 -7.80
N MET A 44 -1.93 -5.62 -8.89
CA MET A 44 -1.91 -7.00 -9.39
C MET A 44 -1.26 -7.95 -8.39
N ALA A 45 -0.10 -7.59 -7.82
CA ALA A 45 0.55 -8.40 -6.79
C ALA A 45 -0.36 -8.62 -5.57
N ARG A 46 -1.13 -7.60 -5.17
CA ARG A 46 -2.11 -7.72 -4.06
C ARG A 46 -3.31 -8.58 -4.42
N ARG A 47 -3.74 -8.65 -5.68
CA ARG A 47 -4.85 -9.53 -6.11
C ARG A 47 -4.51 -11.00 -5.99
N ASP A 48 -3.26 -11.37 -6.19
CA ASP A 48 -2.78 -12.76 -6.15
C ASP A 48 -2.48 -13.24 -4.72
N LEU A 49 -2.49 -12.36 -3.73
CA LEU A 49 -2.31 -12.77 -2.33
C LEU A 49 -3.54 -13.50 -1.79
N PRO A 50 -3.36 -14.51 -0.92
CA PRO A 50 -4.48 -15.07 -0.19
C PRO A 50 -5.12 -13.99 0.69
N HIS A 51 -6.45 -13.98 0.76
CA HIS A 51 -7.19 -13.00 1.56
C HIS A 51 -7.83 -13.65 2.78
N GLY A 52 -8.01 -12.88 3.85
CA GLY A 52 -8.74 -13.26 5.06
C GLY A 52 -9.90 -12.32 5.31
N VAL A 53 -10.89 -12.78 6.06
CA VAL A 53 -11.97 -11.94 6.61
C VAL A 53 -11.73 -11.80 8.10
N LEU A 54 -11.40 -10.58 8.52
CA LEU A 54 -11.30 -10.18 9.92
C LEU A 54 -12.71 -9.86 10.45
N ALA A 55 -13.12 -10.55 11.50
CA ALA A 55 -14.28 -10.20 12.31
C ALA A 55 -13.82 -9.53 13.60
N ALA A 56 -14.15 -8.26 13.78
CA ALA A 56 -13.80 -7.48 14.95
C ALA A 56 -15.07 -6.95 15.63
N SER A 57 -15.19 -7.14 16.94
CA SER A 57 -16.27 -6.56 17.73
C SER A 57 -15.88 -5.16 18.21
N ALA A 58 -16.79 -4.20 18.10
CA ALA A 58 -16.65 -2.85 18.64
C ALA A 58 -16.51 -2.83 20.17
N ASP A 59 -16.94 -3.90 20.85
CA ASP A 59 -16.86 -4.04 22.31
C ASP A 59 -15.47 -4.48 22.80
N GLY A 60 -14.48 -4.55 21.91
CA GLY A 60 -13.11 -4.93 22.25
C GLY A 60 -12.91 -6.42 22.47
N GLY A 61 -13.82 -7.25 21.94
CA GLY A 61 -13.66 -8.71 21.90
C GLY A 61 -12.44 -9.14 21.08
N ILE A 62 -11.97 -10.37 21.30
CA ILE A 62 -10.83 -10.92 20.56
C ILE A 62 -11.23 -11.03 19.07
N PRO A 63 -10.51 -10.35 18.16
CA PRO A 63 -10.80 -10.44 16.74
C PRO A 63 -10.52 -11.85 16.23
N SER A 64 -11.36 -12.32 15.30
CA SER A 64 -11.22 -13.64 14.67
C SER A 64 -10.97 -13.46 13.17
N VAL A 65 -10.09 -14.30 12.61
CA VAL A 65 -9.76 -14.27 11.17
C VAL A 65 -10.24 -15.55 10.52
N TYR A 66 -11.01 -15.43 9.45
CA TYR A 66 -11.47 -16.54 8.61
C TYR A 66 -10.71 -16.56 7.28
N GLY A 67 -10.24 -17.73 6.85
CA GLY A 67 -9.48 -17.88 5.60
C GLY A 67 -8.44 -19.00 5.69
N PRO A 68 -7.52 -19.09 4.71
CA PRO A 68 -7.33 -18.17 3.58
C PRO A 68 -8.33 -18.41 2.42
N PHE A 69 -8.66 -17.33 1.71
CA PHE A 69 -9.41 -17.31 0.45
C PHE A 69 -8.46 -17.06 -0.72
N THR A 70 -8.80 -17.58 -1.91
CA THR A 70 -7.90 -17.50 -3.07
C THR A 70 -7.81 -16.11 -3.68
N ASN A 71 -8.81 -15.27 -3.43
CA ASN A 71 -8.88 -13.89 -3.93
C ASN A 71 -9.78 -13.02 -3.03
N SER A 72 -9.72 -11.70 -3.23
CA SER A 72 -10.50 -10.73 -2.46
C SER A 72 -12.01 -10.84 -2.67
N ILE A 73 -12.47 -11.31 -3.83
CA ILE A 73 -13.89 -11.43 -4.18
C ILE A 73 -14.54 -12.55 -3.37
N GLU A 74 -13.88 -13.71 -3.26
CA GLU A 74 -14.32 -14.82 -2.43
C GLU A 74 -14.40 -14.44 -0.95
N ALA A 75 -13.36 -13.76 -0.45
CA ALA A 75 -13.36 -13.24 0.92
C ALA A 75 -14.50 -12.24 1.16
N ALA A 76 -14.75 -11.32 0.23
CA ALA A 76 -15.84 -10.35 0.34
C ALA A 76 -17.23 -11.02 0.31
N ALA A 77 -17.42 -12.03 -0.55
CA ALA A 77 -18.66 -12.79 -0.60
C ALA A 77 -18.92 -13.52 0.72
N PHE A 78 -17.89 -14.13 1.31
CA PHE A 78 -17.97 -14.77 2.62
C PHE A 78 -18.27 -13.78 3.74
N ALA A 79 -17.60 -12.63 3.76
CA ALA A 79 -17.85 -11.56 4.74
C ALA A 79 -19.32 -11.11 4.74
N ARG A 80 -19.90 -10.89 3.56
CA ARG A 80 -21.33 -10.53 3.43
C ARG A 80 -22.26 -11.63 3.94
N GLN A 81 -21.94 -12.90 3.68
CA GLN A 81 -22.74 -14.02 4.20
C GLN A 81 -22.67 -14.11 5.73
N LEU A 82 -21.51 -13.85 6.32
CA LEU A 82 -21.36 -13.78 7.78
C LEU A 82 -22.14 -12.60 8.36
N GLU A 83 -22.03 -11.42 7.75
CA GLU A 83 -22.75 -10.23 8.17
C GLU A 83 -24.27 -10.44 8.11
N GLN A 84 -24.80 -11.11 7.08
CA GLN A 84 -26.23 -11.44 7.02
C GLN A 84 -26.67 -12.44 8.11
N LYS A 85 -25.80 -13.38 8.48
CA LYS A 85 -26.11 -14.38 9.53
C LYS A 85 -25.97 -13.81 10.93
N LEU A 86 -24.96 -12.96 11.16
CA LEU A 86 -24.56 -12.48 12.48
C LEU A 86 -25.06 -11.06 12.76
N GLY A 87 -25.22 -10.19 11.76
CA GLY A 87 -25.76 -8.85 11.94
C GLY A 87 -27.21 -8.82 12.42
N ALA A 88 -27.96 -9.90 12.22
CA ALA A 88 -29.28 -10.06 12.84
C ALA A 88 -29.22 -10.35 14.36
N LEU A 89 -28.07 -10.83 14.85
CA LEU A 89 -27.83 -11.21 16.24
C LEU A 89 -27.02 -10.15 16.99
N ASP A 90 -26.05 -9.53 16.32
CA ASP A 90 -25.11 -8.59 16.91
C ASP A 90 -24.63 -7.56 15.87
N ASN A 91 -25.05 -6.30 16.06
CA ASN A 91 -24.66 -5.17 15.19
C ASN A 91 -23.28 -4.60 15.53
N ASN A 92 -22.62 -5.09 16.58
CA ASN A 92 -21.32 -4.59 17.01
C ASN A 92 -20.16 -5.30 16.31
N ILE A 93 -20.42 -6.30 15.45
CA ILE A 93 -19.37 -7.04 14.74
C ILE A 93 -19.18 -6.46 13.33
N HIS A 94 -17.97 -5.98 13.05
CA HIS A 94 -17.55 -5.52 11.74
C HIS A 94 -16.69 -6.56 11.02
N PHE A 95 -16.95 -6.75 9.74
CA PHE A 95 -16.19 -7.65 8.87
C PHE A 95 -15.34 -6.86 7.88
N GLN A 96 -14.03 -7.12 7.85
CA GLN A 96 -13.10 -6.49 6.92
C GLN A 96 -12.30 -7.55 6.16
N VAL A 97 -12.18 -7.38 4.85
CA VAL A 97 -11.29 -8.21 4.03
C VAL A 97 -9.87 -7.66 4.12
N ILE A 98 -8.92 -8.50 4.52
CA ILE A 98 -7.50 -8.15 4.63
C ILE A 98 -6.67 -9.07 3.73
N PRO A 99 -5.67 -8.56 3.01
CA PRO A 99 -4.67 -9.43 2.40
C PRO A 99 -3.87 -10.14 3.51
N ILE A 100 -3.61 -11.43 3.33
CA ILE A 100 -2.72 -12.21 4.20
C ILE A 100 -1.37 -12.23 3.49
N ASP A 101 -0.53 -11.26 3.82
CA ASP A 101 0.90 -11.41 3.57
C ASP A 101 1.37 -12.56 4.46
N SER A 102 1.67 -13.71 3.84
CA SER A 102 2.31 -14.81 4.55
C SER A 102 3.59 -14.27 5.18
N PRO A 103 3.75 -14.29 6.51
CA PRO A 103 5.07 -14.17 7.09
C PRO A 103 5.76 -15.51 6.78
N GLU A 104 6.58 -15.54 5.74
CA GLU A 104 7.71 -16.48 5.74
C GLU A 104 8.75 -16.05 6.79
#